data_AF-A0A9D5Y3G6-F1
#
_entry.id   AF-A0A9D5Y3G6-F1
#
_cell.length_a   1.000
_cell.length_b   1.000
_cell.length_c   1.000
_cell.angle_alpha   90.00
_cell.angle_beta   90.00
_cell.angle_gamma   90.00
#
_symmetry.space_group_name_H-M   'P 1'
#
loop_
_entity.id
_entity.type
_entity.pdbx_description
1 polymer ?
#
loop_
_entity_poly.entity_id
_entity_poly.type
_entity_poly.pdbx_seq_one_letter_code
_entity_poly.pdbx_strand_id
1 'polypeptide(L)'
;MHKFGMVALIGPPNAGKSTLMNRYLGQKVAIVSPKPQTTRNRISGILTTDDAQVVFLDTPGIHRLRGKMNRFLLESAWNALAQADGVVVLLDAALYCAKPQLLDKEIAPLVKPVSEAGRPVLVAVNKIDRIKEKDQLLPFMARLAELWPEAEYIPVSAMRGKGTEELLDRILAFLPEGPAMFPEDQLSTVPLRFMASEIIREKLFYSLRQELPYSTAVEIEHWDEQARPGMVVVNAVIYTSRKSHKGMIIGKQGANLKKIGTQARQEIAELTGTKVHLELWVKVREGWTEDPGFLRAMGLGE
;
A
#
# COMPACT_ATOMS: atom_id res chain seq x y z
N MET A 1 14.09 -2.05 -27.85
CA MET A 1 14.89 -2.55 -26.72
C MET A 1 13.99 -2.46 -25.51
N HIS A 2 13.78 -3.57 -24.81
CA HIS A 2 12.84 -3.59 -23.69
C HIS A 2 13.52 -3.00 -22.44
N LYS A 3 12.75 -2.32 -21.58
CA LYS A 3 13.24 -1.79 -20.30
C LYS A 3 12.69 -2.60 -19.13
N PHE A 4 13.47 -2.74 -18.07
CA PHE A 4 13.01 -3.38 -16.85
C PHE A 4 13.61 -2.69 -15.63
N GLY A 5 12.80 -2.46 -14.61
CA GLY A 5 13.32 -1.98 -13.33
C GLY A 5 12.30 -1.93 -12.21
N MET A 6 12.81 -1.69 -11.00
CA MET A 6 12.01 -1.57 -9.78
C MET A 6 11.86 -0.11 -9.37
N VAL A 7 10.66 0.30 -8.97
CA VAL A 7 10.36 1.68 -8.60
C VAL A 7 9.73 1.72 -7.21
N ALA A 8 10.40 2.38 -6.28
CA ALA A 8 9.88 2.53 -4.93
C ALA A 8 8.82 3.65 -4.87
N LEU A 9 7.60 3.31 -4.44
CA LEU A 9 6.56 4.28 -4.13
C LEU A 9 6.64 4.62 -2.66
N ILE A 10 7.16 5.80 -2.33
CA ILE A 10 7.39 6.24 -0.95
C ILE A 10 6.60 7.50 -0.63
N GLY A 11 6.45 7.78 0.66
CA GLY A 11 5.83 9.00 1.14
C GLY A 11 5.03 8.79 2.42
N PRO A 12 4.46 9.87 2.99
CA PRO A 12 3.70 9.82 4.22
C PRO A 12 2.46 8.89 4.13
N PRO A 13 1.93 8.41 5.26
CA PRO A 13 0.65 7.69 5.27
C PRO A 13 -0.45 8.45 4.55
N ASN A 14 -1.35 7.73 3.88
CA ASN A 14 -2.46 8.32 3.10
C ASN A 14 -2.06 9.22 1.91
N ALA A 15 -0.78 9.33 1.54
CA ALA A 15 -0.39 10.12 0.36
C ALA A 15 -0.96 9.59 -0.97
N GLY A 16 -1.45 8.35 -1.02
CA GLY A 16 -2.12 7.75 -2.18
C GLY A 16 -1.28 6.76 -3.00
N LYS A 17 -0.22 6.18 -2.42
CA LYS A 17 0.69 5.22 -3.07
C LYS A 17 -0.04 4.03 -3.69
N SER A 18 -0.74 3.25 -2.87
CA SER A 18 -1.54 2.10 -3.32
C SER A 18 -2.65 2.49 -4.31
N THR A 19 -3.20 3.72 -4.20
CA THR A 19 -4.20 4.24 -5.14
C THR A 19 -3.60 4.54 -6.52
N LEU A 20 -2.36 5.03 -6.56
CA LEU A 20 -1.62 5.24 -7.81
C LEU A 20 -1.27 3.89 -8.43
N MET A 21 -0.70 2.97 -7.64
CA MET A 21 -0.32 1.64 -8.11
C MET A 21 -1.52 0.88 -8.71
N ASN A 22 -2.64 0.78 -7.99
CA ASN A 22 -3.84 0.09 -8.51
C ASN A 22 -4.37 0.68 -9.81
N ARG A 23 -4.09 1.95 -10.10
CA ARG A 23 -4.51 2.56 -11.36
C ARG A 23 -3.63 2.21 -12.52
N TYR A 24 -2.32 2.22 -12.32
CA TYR A 24 -1.39 1.73 -13.33
C TYR A 24 -1.70 0.28 -13.68
N LEU A 25 -2.02 -0.54 -12.69
CA LEU A 25 -2.35 -1.95 -12.90
C LEU A 25 -3.75 -2.18 -13.45
N GLY A 26 -4.62 -1.17 -13.52
CA GLY A 26 -6.03 -1.33 -13.92
C GLY A 26 -6.89 -2.18 -12.97
N GLN A 27 -6.30 -2.73 -11.91
CA GLN A 27 -6.95 -3.59 -10.94
C GLN A 27 -6.43 -3.37 -9.52
N LYS A 28 -7.21 -3.83 -8.54
CA LYS A 28 -6.92 -3.61 -7.13
C LYS A 28 -5.97 -4.69 -6.58
N VAL A 29 -4.67 -4.38 -6.59
CA VAL A 29 -3.59 -5.25 -6.11
C VAL A 29 -3.18 -4.93 -4.67
N ALA A 30 -3.26 -3.67 -4.26
CA ALA A 30 -3.02 -3.23 -2.89
C ALA A 30 -4.27 -2.62 -2.25
N ILE A 31 -4.38 -2.78 -0.94
CA ILE A 31 -5.54 -2.26 -0.21
C ILE A 31 -5.50 -0.74 -0.07
N VAL A 32 -6.67 -0.12 -0.03
CA VAL A 32 -6.82 1.32 0.15
C VAL A 32 -7.78 1.61 1.29
N SER A 33 -7.41 2.55 2.16
CA SER A 33 -8.35 3.05 3.17
C SER A 33 -8.02 4.50 3.52
N PRO A 34 -9.01 5.28 4.01
CA PRO A 34 -8.77 6.64 4.49
C PRO A 34 -8.00 6.70 5.81
N LYS A 35 -7.88 5.57 6.53
CA LYS A 35 -7.08 5.48 7.75
C LYS A 35 -5.61 5.28 7.38
N PRO A 36 -4.67 5.94 8.09
CA PRO A 36 -3.24 5.79 7.85
C PRO A 36 -2.78 4.34 8.06
N GLN A 37 -1.52 4.03 7.74
CA GLN A 37 -0.89 2.72 8.00
C GLN A 37 -1.65 1.51 7.41
N THR A 38 -2.26 1.70 6.25
CA THR A 38 -2.89 0.60 5.51
C THR A 38 -1.84 -0.34 4.97
N THR A 39 -0.82 0.10 4.22
CA THR A 39 0.24 -0.79 3.73
C THR A 39 1.17 -1.21 4.87
N ARG A 40 1.34 -2.54 5.03
CA ARG A 40 2.16 -3.15 6.09
C ARG A 40 3.28 -4.01 5.55
N ASN A 41 3.00 -4.75 4.49
CA ASN A 41 3.98 -5.59 3.83
C ASN A 41 4.30 -4.96 2.47
N ARG A 42 5.49 -5.25 1.95
CA ARG A 42 5.87 -4.85 0.59
C ARG A 42 4.97 -5.57 -0.40
N ILE A 43 4.04 -4.84 -1.00
CA ILE A 43 3.25 -5.34 -2.13
C ILE A 43 3.96 -4.86 -3.38
N SER A 44 4.33 -5.78 -4.26
CA SER A 44 4.88 -5.41 -5.55
C SER A 44 3.79 -5.52 -6.62
N GLY A 45 3.49 -4.41 -7.28
CA GLY A 45 2.63 -4.36 -8.45
C GLY A 45 3.47 -4.40 -9.72
N ILE A 46 3.12 -5.24 -10.68
CA ILE A 46 3.87 -5.38 -11.93
C ILE A 46 3.03 -4.80 -13.06
N LEU A 47 3.55 -3.75 -13.71
CA LEU A 47 2.99 -3.23 -14.95
C LEU A 47 3.91 -3.65 -16.10
N THR A 48 3.34 -4.31 -17.09
CA THR A 48 4.01 -4.66 -18.34
C THR A 48 3.36 -3.87 -19.48
N THR A 49 4.18 -3.19 -20.28
CA THR A 49 3.84 -2.54 -21.55
C THR A 49 4.59 -3.24 -22.68
N ASP A 50 4.30 -2.87 -23.93
CA ASP A 50 4.99 -3.46 -25.10
C ASP A 50 6.52 -3.24 -25.09
N ASP A 51 6.98 -2.19 -24.41
CA ASP A 51 8.36 -1.72 -24.42
C ASP A 51 9.05 -1.70 -23.04
N ALA A 52 8.31 -1.94 -21.95
CA ALA A 52 8.86 -1.92 -20.61
C ALA A 52 8.10 -2.79 -19.60
N GLN A 53 8.79 -3.23 -18.55
CA GLN A 53 8.17 -3.83 -17.37
C GLN A 53 8.68 -3.14 -16.11
N VAL A 54 7.76 -2.62 -15.32
CA VAL A 54 8.05 -1.93 -14.06
C VAL A 54 7.45 -2.65 -12.87
N VAL A 55 8.27 -2.86 -11.85
CA VAL A 55 7.84 -3.40 -10.57
C VAL A 55 7.70 -2.26 -9.56
N PHE A 56 6.47 -1.86 -9.27
CA PHE A 56 6.18 -0.89 -8.22
C PHE A 56 6.29 -1.53 -6.85
N LEU A 57 7.19 -1.03 -6.01
CA LEU A 57 7.32 -1.43 -4.62
C LEU A 57 6.47 -0.49 -3.76
N ASP A 58 5.25 -0.89 -3.39
CA ASP A 58 4.40 -0.11 -2.48
C ASP A 58 4.93 -0.25 -1.05
N THR A 59 5.39 0.86 -0.47
CA THR A 59 5.96 0.87 0.87
C THR A 59 4.94 1.30 1.92
N PRO A 60 5.08 0.83 3.18
CA PRO A 60 4.39 1.45 4.31
C PRO A 60 4.58 2.97 4.33
N GLY A 61 3.57 3.69 4.82
CA GLY A 61 3.68 5.14 5.00
C GLY A 61 4.75 5.48 6.04
N ILE A 62 5.71 6.33 5.65
CA ILE A 62 6.84 6.68 6.51
C ILE A 62 6.42 7.78 7.48
N HIS A 63 6.52 7.50 8.77
CA HIS A 63 6.27 8.45 9.87
C HIS A 63 7.11 8.08 11.09
N ARG A 64 7.14 8.96 12.09
CA ARG A 64 7.82 8.71 13.37
C ARG A 64 6.85 8.06 14.37
N LEU A 65 6.68 6.74 14.32
CA LEU A 65 5.98 5.99 15.38
C LEU A 65 6.91 5.04 16.15
N ARG A 66 6.53 4.72 17.39
CA ARG A 66 7.25 3.83 18.32
C ARG A 66 6.68 2.41 18.28
N GLY A 67 7.47 1.41 18.71
CA GLY A 67 7.06 0.00 18.79
C GLY A 67 7.72 -0.88 17.71
N LYS A 68 7.81 -2.19 17.96
CA LYS A 68 8.57 -3.10 17.09
C LYS A 68 7.97 -3.22 15.69
N MET A 69 6.66 -3.40 15.57
CA MET A 69 5.99 -3.42 14.27
C MET A 69 6.35 -2.20 13.41
N ASN A 70 6.34 -0.99 13.98
CA ASN A 70 6.69 0.23 13.24
C ASN A 70 8.15 0.24 12.77
N ARG A 71 9.07 -0.36 13.52
CA ARG A 71 10.46 -0.53 13.09
C ARG A 71 10.56 -1.46 11.87
N PHE A 72 9.87 -2.61 11.90
CA PHE A 72 9.79 -3.53 10.76
C PHE A 72 9.19 -2.85 9.51
N LEU A 73 8.17 -2.00 9.68
CA LEU A 73 7.58 -1.22 8.58
C LEU A 73 8.58 -0.24 7.97
N LEU A 74 9.36 0.46 8.79
CA LEU A 74 10.38 1.40 8.33
C LEU A 74 11.53 0.67 7.63
N GLU A 75 12.00 -0.45 8.20
CA GLU A 75 13.03 -1.30 7.58
C GLU A 75 12.59 -1.79 6.19
N SER A 76 11.36 -2.27 6.06
CA SER A 76 10.81 -2.69 4.75
C SER A 76 10.76 -1.55 3.73
N ALA A 77 10.37 -0.33 4.16
CA ALA A 77 10.36 0.85 3.29
C ALA A 77 11.77 1.24 2.82
N TRP A 78 12.78 1.17 3.69
CA TRP A 78 14.16 1.47 3.32
C TRP A 78 14.81 0.38 2.47
N ASN A 79 14.48 -0.88 2.71
CA ASN A 79 14.91 -1.98 1.83
C ASN A 79 14.34 -1.82 0.42
N ALA A 80 13.07 -1.41 0.29
CA ALA A 80 12.48 -1.10 -1.01
C ALA A 80 13.21 0.05 -1.72
N LEU A 81 13.56 1.12 -0.99
CA LEU A 81 14.35 2.23 -1.52
C LEU A 81 15.74 1.76 -2.01
N ALA A 82 16.42 0.89 -1.26
CA ALA A 82 17.75 0.39 -1.62
C ALA A 82 17.77 -0.50 -2.87
N GLN A 83 16.69 -1.26 -3.09
CA GLN A 83 16.54 -2.17 -4.23
C GLN A 83 16.04 -1.47 -5.51
N ALA A 84 15.45 -0.28 -5.40
CA ALA A 84 14.81 0.39 -6.52
C ALA A 84 15.81 1.06 -7.47
N ASP A 85 15.48 1.01 -8.76
CA ASP A 85 16.17 1.72 -9.84
C ASP A 85 15.75 3.19 -9.91
N GLY A 86 14.58 3.53 -9.38
CA GLY A 86 14.09 4.90 -9.24
C GLY A 86 13.05 5.05 -8.13
N VAL A 87 12.76 6.29 -7.77
CA VAL A 87 11.95 6.62 -6.60
C VAL A 87 10.84 7.57 -6.98
N VAL A 88 9.61 7.27 -6.56
CA VAL A 88 8.48 8.19 -6.65
C VAL A 88 8.03 8.57 -5.23
N VAL A 89 8.25 9.83 -4.87
CA VAL A 89 7.77 10.42 -3.63
C VAL A 89 6.35 10.94 -3.85
N LEU A 90 5.35 10.30 -3.27
CA LEU A 90 3.97 10.78 -3.30
C LEU A 90 3.66 11.66 -2.10
N LEU A 91 3.09 12.84 -2.35
CA LEU A 91 2.72 13.82 -1.32
C LEU A 91 1.25 14.24 -1.45
N ASP A 92 0.57 14.42 -0.31
CA ASP A 92 -0.80 14.94 -0.29
C ASP A 92 -0.78 16.46 -0.41
N ALA A 93 -0.86 16.96 -1.65
CA ALA A 93 -0.79 18.38 -1.95
C ALA A 93 -1.93 19.16 -1.27
N ALA A 94 -3.13 18.59 -1.21
CA ALA A 94 -4.27 19.23 -0.55
C ALA A 94 -4.07 19.37 0.96
N LEU A 95 -3.44 18.39 1.61
CA LEU A 95 -3.09 18.48 3.02
C LEU A 95 -2.05 19.58 3.27
N TYR A 96 -0.96 19.57 2.51
CA TYR A 96 0.17 20.48 2.77
C TYR A 96 -0.10 21.92 2.33
N CYS A 97 -0.91 22.14 1.30
CA CYS A 97 -1.41 23.50 0.99
C CYS A 97 -2.29 24.04 2.13
N ALA A 98 -3.17 23.21 2.69
CA ALA A 98 -4.05 23.63 3.79
C ALA A 98 -3.32 23.72 5.15
N LYS A 99 -2.24 22.97 5.34
CA LYS A 99 -1.45 22.90 6.58
C LYS A 99 0.05 22.83 6.28
N PRO A 100 0.68 23.94 5.82
CA PRO A 100 2.09 23.95 5.42
C PRO A 100 3.05 23.48 6.52
N GLN A 101 2.71 23.73 7.79
CA GLN A 101 3.50 23.32 8.96
C GLN A 101 3.63 21.80 9.14
N LEU A 102 2.76 21.00 8.49
CA LEU A 102 2.87 19.55 8.52
C LEU A 102 3.92 19.02 7.55
N LEU A 103 4.24 19.80 6.51
CA LEU A 103 5.12 19.38 5.43
C LEU A 103 6.50 19.00 5.96
N ASP A 104 7.19 19.94 6.60
CA ASP A 104 8.55 19.72 7.10
C ASP A 104 8.59 18.58 8.11
N LYS A 105 7.57 18.47 8.96
CA LYS A 105 7.51 17.43 10.00
C LYS A 105 7.35 16.02 9.40
N GLU A 106 6.50 15.86 8.40
CA GLU A 106 6.19 14.56 7.80
C GLU A 106 7.17 14.16 6.69
N ILE A 107 7.77 15.14 6.01
CA ILE A 107 8.76 14.90 4.95
C ILE A 107 10.18 14.80 5.48
N ALA A 108 10.55 15.45 6.59
CA ALA A 108 11.92 15.39 7.13
C ALA A 108 12.52 13.96 7.23
N PRO A 109 11.78 12.90 7.60
CA PRO A 109 12.30 11.54 7.59
C PRO A 109 12.65 10.99 6.21
N LEU A 110 12.11 11.57 5.14
CA LEU A 110 12.30 11.16 3.74
C LEU A 110 13.46 11.88 3.07
N VAL A 111 13.69 13.16 3.39
CA VAL A 111 14.62 14.03 2.65
C VAL A 111 15.98 13.37 2.49
N LYS A 112 16.65 13.08 3.61
CA LYS A 112 18.00 12.52 3.62
C LYS A 112 18.06 11.13 2.96
N PRO A 113 17.24 10.13 3.34
CA PRO A 113 17.28 8.81 2.70
C PRO A 113 17.06 8.85 1.19
N VAL A 114 16.15 9.71 0.72
CA VAL A 114 15.85 9.82 -0.72
C VAL A 114 17.01 10.46 -1.47
N SER A 115 17.60 11.54 -0.95
CA SER A 115 18.74 12.18 -1.58
C SER A 115 19.99 11.30 -1.57
N GLU A 116 20.22 10.54 -0.50
CA GLU A 116 21.38 9.62 -0.38
C GLU A 116 21.22 8.32 -1.18
N ALA A 117 20.02 8.01 -1.67
CA ALA A 117 19.78 6.79 -2.46
C ALA A 117 20.54 6.80 -3.80
N GLY A 118 20.89 7.99 -4.33
CA GLY A 118 21.62 8.13 -5.59
C GLY A 118 20.85 7.59 -6.81
N ARG A 119 19.51 7.61 -6.74
CA ARG A 119 18.59 7.14 -7.80
C ARG A 119 17.78 8.30 -8.37
N PRO A 120 17.27 8.22 -9.61
CA PRO A 120 16.28 9.17 -10.13
C PRO A 120 15.10 9.34 -9.17
N VAL A 121 14.73 10.60 -8.89
CA VAL A 121 13.63 10.95 -7.98
C VAL A 121 12.56 11.75 -8.73
N LEU A 122 11.33 11.23 -8.69
CA LEU A 122 10.13 11.95 -9.09
C LEU A 122 9.29 12.27 -7.86
N VAL A 123 8.77 13.49 -7.78
CA VAL A 123 7.86 13.92 -6.72
C VAL A 123 6.46 14.07 -7.32
N ALA A 124 5.61 13.10 -7.00
CA ALA A 124 4.21 13.08 -7.37
C ALA A 124 3.40 13.93 -6.37
N VAL A 125 3.06 15.15 -6.80
CA VAL A 125 2.25 16.12 -6.06
C VAL A 125 0.78 15.69 -6.17
N ASN A 126 0.34 14.78 -5.30
CA ASN A 126 -0.92 14.07 -5.43
C ASN A 126 -2.12 14.82 -4.83
N LYS A 127 -3.32 14.41 -5.23
CA LYS A 127 -4.63 14.93 -4.78
C LYS A 127 -4.90 16.38 -5.16
N ILE A 128 -4.36 16.81 -6.31
CA ILE A 128 -4.62 18.16 -6.85
C ILE A 128 -6.10 18.42 -7.11
N ASP A 129 -6.91 17.37 -7.29
CA ASP A 129 -8.37 17.47 -7.44
C ASP A 129 -9.09 18.00 -6.19
N ARG A 130 -8.41 18.00 -5.04
CA ARG A 130 -8.96 18.49 -3.76
C ARG A 130 -8.52 19.92 -3.41
N ILE A 131 -7.63 20.51 -4.22
CA ILE A 131 -7.15 21.88 -4.03
C ILE A 131 -8.15 22.83 -4.67
N LYS A 132 -8.73 23.73 -3.86
CA LYS A 132 -9.70 24.72 -4.34
C LYS A 132 -9.01 25.91 -5.01
N GLU A 133 -7.96 26.43 -4.38
CA GLU A 133 -7.21 27.60 -4.83
C GLU A 133 -5.86 27.14 -5.38
N LYS A 134 -5.70 27.16 -6.71
CA LYS A 134 -4.48 26.67 -7.36
C LYS A 134 -3.24 27.49 -6.99
N ASP A 135 -3.41 28.75 -6.64
CA ASP A 135 -2.29 29.63 -6.24
C ASP A 135 -1.57 29.12 -4.98
N GLN A 136 -2.23 28.30 -4.17
CA GLN A 136 -1.62 27.63 -3.01
C GLN A 136 -0.58 26.57 -3.39
N LEU A 137 -0.57 26.10 -4.64
CA LEU A 137 0.44 25.15 -5.12
C LEU A 137 1.81 25.80 -5.27
N LEU A 138 1.90 27.08 -5.61
CA LEU A 138 3.18 27.74 -5.89
C LEU A 138 4.11 27.76 -4.66
N PRO A 139 3.68 28.21 -3.46
CA PRO A 139 4.51 28.15 -2.26
C PRO A 139 4.89 26.72 -1.88
N PHE A 140 3.97 25.78 -2.09
CA PHE A 140 4.22 24.37 -1.79
C PHE A 140 5.30 23.78 -2.71
N MET A 141 5.21 24.01 -4.02
CA MET A 141 6.21 23.57 -5.00
C MET A 141 7.57 24.24 -4.77
N ALA A 142 7.60 25.53 -4.45
CA ALA A 142 8.83 26.23 -4.10
C ALA A 142 9.53 25.58 -2.90
N ARG A 143 8.77 25.24 -1.85
CA ARG A 143 9.32 24.54 -0.69
C ARG A 143 9.82 23.14 -1.03
N LEU A 144 9.15 22.41 -1.92
CA LEU A 144 9.62 21.11 -2.38
C LEU A 144 10.93 21.21 -3.17
N ALA A 145 11.10 22.25 -3.99
CA ALA A 145 12.33 22.55 -4.73
C ALA A 145 13.53 22.76 -3.81
N GLU A 146 13.32 23.30 -2.61
CA GLU A 146 14.38 23.42 -1.60
C GLU A 146 14.77 22.07 -0.98
N LEU A 147 13.81 21.15 -0.82
CA LEU A 147 14.04 19.84 -0.20
C LEU A 147 14.70 18.84 -1.14
N TRP A 148 14.33 18.86 -2.43
CA TRP A 148 14.87 17.96 -3.45
C TRP A 148 15.16 18.70 -4.77
N PRO A 149 16.19 19.56 -4.84
CA PRO A 149 16.43 20.43 -5.99
C PRO A 149 16.58 19.71 -7.34
N GLU A 150 17.02 18.46 -7.31
CA GLU A 150 17.25 17.62 -8.50
C GLU A 150 16.02 16.76 -8.89
N ALA A 151 14.95 16.80 -8.09
CA ALA A 151 13.75 16.04 -8.39
C ALA A 151 12.86 16.75 -9.42
N GLU A 152 12.15 15.94 -10.20
CA GLU A 152 11.08 16.45 -11.05
C GLU A 152 9.72 16.39 -10.33
N TYR A 153 8.91 17.42 -10.48
CA TYR A 153 7.63 17.57 -9.77
C TYR A 153 6.46 17.41 -10.74
N ILE A 154 5.63 16.40 -10.50
CA ILE A 154 4.51 16.06 -11.39
C ILE A 154 3.20 16.18 -10.60
N PRO A 155 2.34 17.18 -10.89
CA PRO A 155 1.03 17.31 -10.29
C PRO A 155 0.10 16.18 -10.75
N VAL A 156 -0.38 15.38 -9.81
CA VAL A 156 -1.25 14.25 -10.10
C VAL A 156 -2.53 14.25 -9.26
N SER A 157 -3.60 13.73 -9.85
CA SER A 157 -4.66 13.12 -9.06
C SER A 157 -4.59 11.65 -9.36
N ALA A 158 -4.06 10.87 -8.42
CA ALA A 158 -4.16 9.43 -8.46
C ALA A 158 -5.65 9.12 -8.65
N MET A 159 -6.52 9.35 -7.68
CA MET A 159 -7.95 8.99 -7.76
C MET A 159 -8.67 9.32 -9.09
N ARG A 160 -8.39 10.47 -9.73
CA ARG A 160 -9.03 10.88 -10.99
C ARG A 160 -8.24 10.56 -12.26
N GLY A 161 -7.00 10.08 -12.15
CA GLY A 161 -6.11 9.74 -13.28
C GLY A 161 -5.36 10.92 -13.89
N LYS A 162 -5.67 12.16 -13.52
CA LYS A 162 -5.01 13.35 -14.08
C LYS A 162 -3.51 13.34 -13.77
N GLY A 163 -2.68 13.54 -14.80
CA GLY A 163 -1.22 13.59 -14.70
C GLY A 163 -0.55 12.24 -14.42
N THR A 164 -1.31 11.15 -14.31
CA THR A 164 -0.73 9.83 -14.01
C THR A 164 -0.04 9.21 -15.22
N GLU A 165 -0.48 9.49 -16.44
CA GLU A 165 0.20 9.07 -17.68
C GLU A 165 1.56 9.78 -17.82
N GLU A 166 1.60 11.10 -17.66
CA GLU A 166 2.86 11.86 -17.67
C GLU A 166 3.83 11.35 -16.59
N LEU A 167 3.35 11.10 -15.37
CA LEU A 167 4.17 10.50 -14.32
C LEU A 167 4.69 9.11 -14.73
N LEU A 168 3.86 8.28 -15.36
CA LEU A 168 4.27 6.97 -15.84
C LEU A 168 5.34 7.07 -16.93
N ASP A 169 5.18 7.97 -17.91
CA ASP A 169 6.16 8.18 -18.97
C ASP A 169 7.54 8.56 -18.40
N ARG A 170 7.56 9.45 -17.40
CA ARG A 170 8.81 9.83 -16.72
C ARG A 170 9.39 8.68 -15.91
N ILE A 171 8.56 7.81 -15.34
CA ILE A 171 9.02 6.58 -14.69
C ILE A 171 9.69 5.65 -15.70
N LEU A 172 9.03 5.36 -16.82
CA LEU A 172 9.55 4.47 -17.87
C LEU A 172 10.82 5.02 -18.54
N ALA A 173 10.96 6.34 -18.59
CA ALA A 173 12.11 7.01 -19.20
C ALA A 173 13.44 6.64 -18.52
N PHE A 174 13.48 6.57 -17.18
CA PHE A 174 14.72 6.30 -16.44
C PHE A 174 14.99 4.80 -16.17
N LEU A 175 14.05 3.90 -16.51
CA LEU A 175 14.27 2.47 -16.30
C LEU A 175 15.48 1.99 -17.11
N PRO A 176 16.32 1.11 -16.54
CA PRO A 176 17.43 0.54 -17.27
C PRO A 176 16.93 -0.39 -18.38
N GLU A 177 17.77 -0.58 -19.38
CA GLU A 177 17.52 -1.56 -20.43
C GLU A 177 17.62 -2.97 -19.83
N GLY A 178 16.64 -3.81 -20.15
CA GLY A 178 16.58 -5.16 -19.58
C GLY A 178 15.36 -5.95 -20.06
N PRO A 179 15.46 -7.29 -20.11
CA PRO A 179 14.32 -8.13 -20.46
C PRO A 179 13.24 -8.05 -19.38
N ALA A 180 11.99 -8.29 -19.75
CA ALA A 180 10.93 -8.57 -18.79
C ALA A 180 11.35 -9.76 -17.89
N MET A 181 11.13 -9.63 -16.59
CA MET A 181 11.47 -10.65 -15.58
C MET A 181 10.25 -11.47 -15.13
N PHE A 182 9.05 -10.98 -15.41
CA PHE A 182 7.77 -11.62 -15.05
C PHE A 182 6.91 -11.85 -16.31
N PRO A 183 6.00 -12.84 -16.29
CA PRO A 183 4.97 -13.00 -17.31
C PRO A 183 4.15 -11.73 -17.53
N GLU A 184 3.68 -11.51 -18.76
CA GLU A 184 2.96 -10.29 -19.15
C GLU A 184 1.62 -10.10 -18.40
N ASP A 185 0.96 -11.20 -18.05
CA ASP A 185 -0.31 -11.24 -17.32
C ASP A 185 -0.13 -11.19 -15.79
N GLN A 186 1.10 -11.31 -15.30
CA GLN A 186 1.37 -11.27 -13.87
C GLN A 186 1.36 -9.84 -13.36
N LEU A 187 0.38 -9.53 -12.50
CA LEU A 187 0.17 -8.17 -11.98
C LEU A 187 0.71 -7.95 -10.57
N SER A 188 1.15 -9.02 -9.89
CA SER A 188 1.76 -8.94 -8.57
C SER A 188 2.71 -10.08 -8.27
N THR A 189 3.71 -9.82 -7.43
CA THR A 189 4.64 -10.84 -6.92
C THR A 189 4.11 -11.57 -5.69
N VAL A 190 3.03 -11.06 -5.05
CA VAL A 190 2.48 -11.69 -3.85
C VAL A 190 1.44 -12.76 -4.19
N PRO A 191 1.39 -13.89 -3.45
CA PRO A 191 0.40 -14.94 -3.67
C PRO A 191 -1.05 -14.46 -3.46
N LEU A 192 -2.03 -15.07 -4.15
CA LEU A 192 -3.46 -14.77 -3.99
C LEU A 192 -3.95 -14.88 -2.52
N ARG A 193 -3.46 -15.88 -1.79
CA ARG A 193 -3.74 -16.02 -0.34
C ARG A 193 -3.37 -14.76 0.46
N PHE A 194 -2.29 -14.08 0.08
CA PHE A 194 -1.85 -12.85 0.73
C PHE A 194 -2.77 -11.69 0.36
N MET A 195 -3.13 -11.57 -0.91
CA MET A 195 -4.11 -10.56 -1.35
C MET A 195 -5.46 -10.74 -0.64
N ALA A 196 -5.91 -11.98 -0.44
CA ALA A 196 -7.14 -12.28 0.29
C ALA A 196 -7.07 -11.85 1.77
N SER A 197 -5.94 -12.07 2.45
CA SER A 197 -5.77 -11.59 3.83
C SER A 197 -5.81 -10.07 3.91
N GLU A 198 -5.21 -9.40 2.93
CA GLU A 198 -5.22 -7.94 2.82
C GLU A 198 -6.64 -7.41 2.54
N ILE A 199 -7.41 -8.03 1.65
CA ILE A 199 -8.82 -7.66 1.41
C ILE A 199 -9.63 -7.72 2.71
N ILE A 200 -9.51 -8.79 3.48
CA ILE A 200 -10.20 -8.93 4.77
C ILE A 200 -9.73 -7.83 5.73
N ARG A 201 -8.43 -7.54 5.77
CA ARG A 201 -7.87 -6.48 6.60
C ARG A 201 -8.38 -5.10 6.20
N GLU A 202 -8.56 -4.83 4.91
CA GLU A 202 -9.17 -3.60 4.44
C GLU A 202 -10.60 -3.45 4.99
N LYS A 203 -11.40 -4.52 4.97
CA LYS A 203 -12.77 -4.49 5.53
C LYS A 203 -12.76 -4.25 7.04
N LEU A 204 -11.76 -4.77 7.77
CA LEU A 204 -11.53 -4.41 9.17
C LEU A 204 -11.22 -2.92 9.32
N PHE A 205 -10.38 -2.36 8.44
CA PHE A 205 -10.09 -0.93 8.42
C PHE A 205 -11.32 -0.08 8.14
N TYR A 206 -12.28 -0.52 7.32
CA TYR A 206 -13.53 0.21 7.14
C TYR A 206 -14.52 0.04 8.30
N SER A 207 -14.60 -1.16 8.89
CA SER A 207 -15.64 -1.48 9.87
C SER A 207 -15.29 -1.08 11.31
N LEU A 208 -14.00 -1.06 11.67
CA LEU A 208 -13.55 -0.79 13.03
C LEU A 208 -13.21 0.69 13.22
N ARG A 209 -13.15 1.21 14.45
CA ARG A 209 -12.85 2.64 14.73
C ARG A 209 -11.63 2.77 15.63
N GLN A 210 -11.17 4.02 15.80
CA GLN A 210 -10.08 4.40 16.71
C GLN A 210 -8.81 3.58 16.43
N GLU A 211 -8.12 3.10 17.47
CA GLU A 211 -6.88 2.33 17.36
C GLU A 211 -7.07 0.85 16.98
N LEU A 212 -8.30 0.34 17.04
CA LEU A 212 -8.59 -1.07 16.89
C LEU A 212 -8.08 -1.70 15.57
N PRO A 213 -8.30 -1.12 14.37
CA PRO A 213 -7.77 -1.69 13.13
C PRO A 213 -6.26 -1.96 13.17
N TYR A 214 -5.51 -1.08 13.83
CA TYR A 214 -4.05 -1.20 13.89
C TYR A 214 -3.57 -2.35 14.80
N SER A 215 -4.43 -2.85 15.67
CA SER A 215 -4.17 -4.01 16.53
C SER A 215 -4.66 -5.34 15.94
N THR A 216 -5.06 -5.36 14.66
CA THR A 216 -5.50 -6.56 13.96
C THR A 216 -4.46 -7.10 12.98
N ALA A 217 -4.44 -8.42 12.80
CA ALA A 217 -3.69 -9.14 11.77
C ALA A 217 -4.60 -10.21 11.15
N VAL A 218 -4.41 -10.54 9.88
CA VAL A 218 -5.21 -11.55 9.16
C VAL A 218 -4.31 -12.61 8.55
N GLU A 219 -4.53 -13.86 8.92
CA GLU A 219 -3.83 -15.03 8.39
C GLU A 219 -4.81 -15.92 7.62
N ILE A 220 -4.42 -16.42 6.45
CA ILE A 220 -5.17 -17.47 5.75
C ILE A 220 -4.62 -18.82 6.22
N GLU A 221 -5.38 -19.55 7.04
CA GLU A 221 -4.98 -20.87 7.56
C GLU A 221 -5.22 -21.98 6.51
N HIS A 222 -6.19 -21.79 5.61
CA HIS A 222 -6.51 -22.77 4.57
C HIS A 222 -6.98 -22.09 3.29
N TRP A 223 -6.48 -22.58 2.15
CA TRP A 223 -6.85 -22.20 0.80
C TRP A 223 -6.95 -23.48 -0.04
N ASP A 224 -8.15 -23.80 -0.51
CA ASP A 224 -8.39 -25.03 -1.26
C ASP A 224 -9.32 -24.77 -2.45
N GLU A 225 -8.77 -24.96 -3.65
CA GLU A 225 -9.46 -24.78 -4.93
C GLU A 225 -10.14 -26.06 -5.43
N GLN A 226 -9.83 -27.20 -4.81
CA GLN A 226 -10.32 -28.53 -5.18
C GLN A 226 -11.39 -29.05 -4.23
N ALA A 227 -11.51 -28.46 -3.03
CA ALA A 227 -12.50 -28.84 -2.03
C ALA A 227 -13.93 -28.89 -2.57
N ARG A 228 -14.29 -27.97 -3.48
CA ARG A 228 -15.61 -27.96 -4.13
C ARG A 228 -15.52 -27.51 -5.60
N PRO A 229 -16.20 -28.20 -6.54
CA PRO A 229 -16.18 -27.81 -7.94
C PRO A 229 -16.64 -26.35 -8.18
N GLY A 230 -15.80 -25.58 -8.88
CA GLY A 230 -16.11 -24.20 -9.26
C GLY A 230 -16.13 -23.21 -8.09
N MET A 231 -15.44 -23.52 -6.99
CA MET A 231 -15.38 -22.65 -5.82
C MET A 231 -14.09 -22.84 -5.02
N VAL A 232 -13.52 -21.75 -4.52
CA VAL A 232 -12.40 -21.77 -3.57
C VAL A 232 -12.94 -21.74 -2.14
N VAL A 233 -12.40 -22.60 -1.27
CA VAL A 233 -12.63 -22.60 0.17
C VAL A 233 -11.49 -21.88 0.85
N VAL A 234 -11.82 -20.83 1.63
CA VAL A 234 -10.85 -19.97 2.31
C VAL A 234 -11.19 -19.90 3.80
N ASN A 235 -10.24 -20.29 4.64
CA ASN A 235 -10.34 -20.14 6.09
C ASN A 235 -9.36 -19.08 6.56
N ALA A 236 -9.85 -18.03 7.21
CA ALA A 236 -9.01 -16.93 7.68
C ALA A 236 -9.21 -16.61 9.16
N VAL A 237 -8.10 -16.35 9.84
CA VAL A 237 -8.09 -15.93 11.25
C VAL A 237 -7.76 -14.46 11.36
N ILE A 238 -8.62 -13.74 12.07
CA ILE A 238 -8.41 -12.36 12.47
C ILE A 238 -7.86 -12.38 13.90
N TYR A 239 -6.60 -12.02 14.06
CA TYR A 239 -5.97 -11.84 15.36
C TYR A 239 -6.24 -10.45 15.90
N THR A 240 -6.37 -10.36 17.22
CA THR A 240 -6.45 -9.09 17.95
C THR A 240 -5.74 -9.19 19.30
N SER A 241 -5.30 -8.05 19.83
CA SER A 241 -4.48 -8.02 21.05
C SER A 241 -5.28 -8.12 22.36
N ARG A 242 -6.62 -7.95 22.34
CA ARG A 242 -7.44 -7.91 23.58
C ARG A 242 -8.78 -8.62 23.41
N LYS A 243 -9.30 -9.18 24.50
CA LYS A 243 -10.64 -9.81 24.52
C LYS A 243 -11.77 -8.82 24.20
N SER A 244 -11.69 -7.59 24.70
CA SER A 244 -12.67 -6.52 24.38
C SER A 244 -12.72 -6.23 22.88
N HIS A 245 -11.55 -6.18 22.24
CA HIS A 245 -11.41 -5.96 20.79
C HIS A 245 -12.03 -7.11 19.98
N LYS A 246 -11.87 -8.36 20.42
CA LYS A 246 -12.54 -9.51 19.80
C LYS A 246 -14.05 -9.33 19.78
N GLY A 247 -14.65 -8.88 20.89
CA GLY A 247 -16.08 -8.58 20.96
C GLY A 247 -16.50 -7.48 19.96
N MET A 248 -15.69 -6.44 19.80
CA MET A 248 -15.96 -5.35 18.84
C MET A 248 -15.85 -5.81 17.37
N ILE A 249 -14.89 -6.68 17.06
CA ILE A 249 -14.74 -7.25 15.72
C ILE A 249 -15.94 -8.13 15.38
N ILE A 250 -16.39 -8.98 16.31
CA ILE A 250 -17.57 -9.82 16.13
C ILE A 250 -18.84 -8.96 15.99
N GLY A 251 -18.98 -7.96 16.86
CA GLY A 251 -20.15 -7.09 16.93
C GLY A 251 -21.36 -7.79 17.57
N LYS A 252 -22.43 -7.03 17.83
CA LYS A 252 -23.67 -7.54 18.40
C LYS A 252 -24.22 -8.67 17.52
N GLN A 253 -24.41 -9.86 18.12
CA GLN A 253 -24.90 -11.07 17.42
C GLN A 253 -24.08 -11.44 16.17
N GLY A 254 -22.79 -11.11 16.11
CA GLY A 254 -21.94 -11.41 14.95
C GLY A 254 -22.17 -10.52 13.73
N ALA A 255 -22.99 -9.47 13.84
CA ALA A 255 -23.37 -8.63 12.71
C ALA A 255 -22.18 -7.95 12.01
N ASN A 256 -21.15 -7.55 12.77
CA ASN A 256 -19.99 -6.88 12.20
C ASN A 256 -19.08 -7.88 11.45
N LEU A 257 -18.83 -9.05 12.03
CA LEU A 257 -18.05 -10.10 11.36
C LEU A 257 -18.75 -10.62 10.11
N LYS A 258 -20.08 -10.76 10.14
CA LYS A 258 -20.89 -11.11 8.96
C LYS A 258 -20.75 -10.08 7.85
N LYS A 259 -20.81 -8.79 8.19
CA LYS A 259 -20.59 -7.69 7.22
C LYS A 259 -19.20 -7.75 6.60
N ILE A 260 -18.16 -7.88 7.43
CA ILE A 260 -16.76 -8.00 7.00
C ILE A 260 -16.59 -9.19 6.04
N GLY A 261 -17.07 -10.38 6.45
CA GLY A 261 -16.96 -11.60 5.64
C GLY A 261 -17.74 -11.50 4.33
N THR A 262 -18.92 -10.89 4.33
CA THR A 262 -19.71 -10.70 3.10
C THR A 262 -18.97 -9.83 2.09
N GLN A 263 -18.44 -8.68 2.54
CA GLN A 263 -17.72 -7.74 1.68
C GLN A 263 -16.38 -8.31 1.20
N ALA A 264 -15.64 -9.00 2.08
CA ALA A 264 -14.37 -9.62 1.71
C ALA A 264 -14.57 -10.76 0.72
N ARG A 265 -15.56 -11.63 0.94
CA ARG A 265 -15.88 -12.75 0.04
C ARG A 265 -16.22 -12.29 -1.37
N GLN A 266 -16.96 -11.19 -1.52
CA GLN A 266 -17.29 -10.64 -2.83
C GLN A 266 -16.02 -10.21 -3.58
N GLU A 267 -15.14 -9.46 -2.92
CA GLU A 267 -13.92 -8.96 -3.56
C GLU A 267 -12.88 -10.06 -3.81
N ILE A 268 -12.78 -11.07 -2.96
CA ILE A 268 -11.93 -12.25 -3.22
C ILE A 268 -12.49 -13.06 -4.40
N ALA A 269 -13.81 -13.15 -4.56
CA ALA A 269 -14.42 -13.82 -5.71
C ALA A 269 -14.12 -13.08 -7.02
N GLU A 270 -14.14 -11.75 -7.00
CA GLU A 270 -13.71 -10.91 -8.14
C GLU A 270 -12.22 -11.13 -8.44
N LEU A 271 -11.35 -11.13 -7.42
CA LEU A 271 -9.91 -11.37 -7.57
C LEU A 271 -9.58 -12.76 -8.14
N THR A 272 -10.31 -13.80 -7.71
CA THR A 272 -10.06 -15.19 -8.12
C THR A 272 -10.81 -15.59 -9.39
N GLY A 273 -11.75 -14.77 -9.86
CA GLY A 273 -12.62 -15.09 -11.00
C GLY A 273 -13.57 -16.28 -10.75
N THR A 274 -13.78 -16.69 -9.50
CA THR A 274 -14.58 -17.87 -9.14
C THR A 274 -15.36 -17.65 -7.85
N LYS A 275 -16.27 -18.58 -7.51
CA LYS A 275 -17.03 -18.51 -6.26
C LYS A 275 -16.08 -18.73 -5.07
N VAL A 276 -16.38 -18.08 -3.95
CA VAL A 276 -15.61 -18.23 -2.72
C VAL A 276 -16.51 -18.59 -1.55
N HIS A 277 -16.13 -19.61 -0.78
CA HIS A 277 -16.63 -19.89 0.56
C HIS A 277 -15.61 -19.39 1.57
N LEU A 278 -15.95 -18.32 2.29
CA LEU A 278 -15.06 -17.68 3.25
C LEU A 278 -15.55 -17.91 4.67
N GLU A 279 -14.71 -18.55 5.49
CA GLU A 279 -14.92 -18.68 6.93
C GLU A 279 -13.93 -17.80 7.70
N LEU A 280 -14.45 -17.07 8.69
CA LEU A 280 -13.68 -16.12 9.50
C LEU A 280 -13.74 -16.50 10.97
N TRP A 281 -12.58 -16.61 11.61
CA TRP A 281 -12.46 -16.73 13.07
C TRP A 281 -11.80 -15.51 13.67
N VAL A 282 -12.13 -15.20 14.92
CA VAL A 282 -11.47 -14.13 15.69
C VAL A 282 -10.75 -14.74 16.88
N LYS A 283 -9.41 -14.68 16.88
CA LYS A 283 -8.54 -15.21 17.95
C LYS A 283 -7.87 -14.04 18.69
N VAL A 284 -7.69 -14.17 20.00
CA VAL A 284 -6.93 -13.19 20.80
C VAL A 284 -5.50 -13.69 20.90
N ARG A 285 -4.54 -12.86 20.46
CA ARG A 285 -3.10 -13.08 20.62
C ARG A 285 -2.51 -11.84 21.27
N GLU A 286 -2.36 -11.87 22.59
CA GLU A 286 -1.87 -10.72 23.35
C GLU A 286 -0.43 -10.38 22.94
N GLY A 287 -0.11 -9.08 22.85
CA GLY A 287 1.25 -8.62 22.55
C GLY A 287 1.79 -8.96 21.15
N TRP A 288 0.98 -9.44 20.21
CA TRP A 288 1.47 -9.91 18.90
C TRP A 288 2.24 -8.84 18.10
N THR A 289 1.95 -7.55 18.30
CA THR A 289 2.66 -6.43 17.66
C THR A 289 4.11 -6.26 18.13
N GLU A 290 4.48 -6.97 19.20
CA GLU A 290 5.81 -6.97 19.82
C GLU A 290 6.52 -8.34 19.71
N ASP A 291 5.89 -9.33 19.07
CA ASP A 291 6.39 -10.69 18.84
C ASP A 291 7.08 -10.78 17.46
N PRO A 292 8.42 -10.77 17.37
CA PRO A 292 9.12 -10.74 16.10
C PRO A 292 8.91 -12.00 15.25
N GLY A 293 8.66 -13.15 15.87
CA GLY A 293 8.41 -14.41 15.15
C GLY A 293 7.07 -14.35 14.44
N PHE A 294 6.04 -13.88 15.15
CA PHE A 294 4.72 -13.70 14.56
C PHE A 294 4.67 -12.56 13.54
N LEU A 295 5.37 -11.44 13.78
CA LEU A 295 5.47 -10.36 12.79
C LEU A 295 6.04 -10.86 11.46
N ARG A 296 7.11 -11.66 11.49
CA ARG A 296 7.67 -12.28 10.28
C ARG A 296 6.73 -13.29 9.63
N ALA A 297 6.05 -14.12 10.41
CA ALA A 297 5.05 -15.05 9.89
C ALA A 297 3.89 -14.34 9.16
N MET A 298 3.60 -13.10 9.56
CA MET A 298 2.61 -12.23 8.92
C MET A 298 3.16 -11.48 7.67
N GLY A 299 4.42 -11.73 7.29
CA GLY A 299 5.10 -11.09 6.15
C GLY A 299 5.61 -9.68 6.43
N LEU A 300 5.74 -9.28 7.71
CA LEU A 300 6.28 -7.96 8.07
C LEU A 300 7.81 -7.99 8.10
N GLY A 301 8.44 -7.01 7.44
CA GLY A 301 9.90 -6.78 7.45
C GLY A 301 10.71 -7.53 6.40
N GLU A 302 10.06 -8.22 5.48
CA GLU A 302 10.69 -8.83 4.30
C GLU A 302 10.72 -7.89 3.08
#